data_AF-A0A4Y2EVI1-F1
#
_entry.id   AF-A0A4Y2EVI1-F1
#
_cell.length_a   1.000
_cell.length_b   1.000
_cell.length_c   1.000
_cell.angle_alpha   90.00
_cell.angle_beta   90.00
_cell.angle_gamma   90.00
#
_symmetry.space_group_name_H-M   'P 1'
#
loop_
_entity.id
_entity.type
_entity.pdbx_description
1 polymer ?
#
loop_
_entity_poly.entity_id
_entity_poly.type
_entity_poly.pdbx_seq_one_letter_code
_entity_poly.pdbx_strand_id
1 'polypeptide(L)'
;MIVEKINYQEHRWIVCGDLKMLTKFLGQQAGYTKYPCFLCLWDSRSRDLHWTKTDWSLRGALTPSKKNVLNTLEKVLLPPPKYKIRAYEAVY
;
A
#
# COMPACT_ATOMS: atom_id res chain seq x y z
N MET A 1 10.68 -3.00 -13.45
CA MET A 1 9.77 -2.12 -12.64
C MET A 1 10.06 -0.63 -12.92
N ILE A 2 9.13 0.30 -12.64
CA ILE A 2 9.38 1.76 -12.83
C ILE A 2 10.63 2.24 -12.07
N VAL A 3 10.90 1.59 -10.95
CA VAL A 3 11.99 1.82 -10.01
C VAL A 3 13.37 1.52 -10.62
N GLU A 4 13.45 0.54 -11.53
CA GLU A 4 14.67 0.24 -12.29
C GLU A 4 14.94 1.31 -13.36
N LYS A 5 13.87 1.81 -14.02
CA LYS A 5 14.00 2.82 -15.08
C LYS A 5 14.50 4.17 -14.57
N ILE A 6 14.23 4.48 -13.30
CA ILE A 6 14.68 5.73 -12.64
C ILE A 6 15.95 5.53 -11.82
N ASN A 7 16.60 4.36 -11.92
CA ASN A 7 17.82 4.02 -11.19
C ASN A 7 17.75 4.34 -9.69
N TYR A 8 16.66 3.92 -9.06
CA TYR A 8 16.35 4.30 -7.68
C TYR A 8 17.43 3.86 -6.67
N GLN A 9 18.11 2.74 -6.94
CA GLN A 9 19.18 2.21 -6.09
C GLN A 9 20.35 3.19 -5.99
N GLU A 10 20.67 3.89 -7.08
CA GLU A 10 21.73 4.89 -7.13
C GLU A 10 21.32 6.17 -6.40
N HIS A 11 20.13 6.68 -6.70
CA HIS A 11 19.73 8.02 -6.27
C HIS A 11 19.03 8.06 -4.90
N ARG A 12 18.46 6.95 -4.43
CA ARG A 12 17.80 6.80 -3.11
C ARG A 12 16.81 7.92 -2.79
N TRP A 13 16.09 8.40 -3.80
CA TRP A 13 15.16 9.54 -3.65
C TRP A 13 14.02 9.23 -2.69
N ILE A 14 13.54 10.25 -2.00
CA ILE A 14 12.31 10.14 -1.22
C ILE A 14 11.13 10.15 -2.19
N VAL A 15 10.37 9.05 -2.23
CA VAL A 15 9.17 8.93 -3.08
C VAL A 15 7.95 9.32 -2.26
N CYS A 16 7.18 10.29 -2.76
CA CYS A 16 5.88 10.69 -2.23
C CYS A 16 4.85 10.59 -3.36
N GLY A 17 3.65 10.09 -3.06
CA GLY A 17 2.59 9.91 -4.04
C GLY A 17 1.29 9.46 -3.41
N ASP A 18 0.26 9.29 -4.23
CA ASP A 18 -1.01 8.71 -3.78
C ASP A 18 -0.84 7.23 -3.37
N LEU A 19 -1.85 6.70 -2.65
CA LEU A 19 -1.79 5.34 -2.13
C LEU A 19 -1.58 4.29 -3.23
N LYS A 20 -2.21 4.48 -4.40
CA LYS A 20 -2.15 3.53 -5.51
C LYS A 20 -0.75 3.49 -6.13
N MET A 21 -0.10 4.64 -6.29
CA MET A 21 1.31 4.72 -6.68
C MET A 21 2.20 4.03 -5.66
N LEU A 22 2.05 4.36 -4.36
CA LEU A 22 2.87 3.80 -3.29
C LEU A 22 2.74 2.27 -3.21
N THR A 23 1.54 1.71 -3.40
CA THR A 23 1.34 0.24 -3.41
C THR A 23 2.15 -0.44 -4.53
N LYS A 24 2.31 0.21 -5.68
CA LYS A 24 3.11 -0.28 -6.81
C LYS A 24 4.60 -0.27 -6.47
N PHE A 25 5.08 0.79 -5.81
CA PHE A 25 6.46 0.88 -5.33
C PHE A 25 6.74 -0.13 -4.21
N LEU A 26 5.78 -0.38 -3.32
CA LEU A 26 5.90 -1.35 -2.24
C LEU A 26 5.72 -2.81 -2.70
N GLY A 27 5.70 -3.05 -4.01
CA GLY A 27 5.62 -4.37 -4.63
C GLY A 27 4.35 -5.12 -4.28
N GLN A 28 3.24 -4.43 -4.05
CA GLN A 28 1.95 -5.09 -3.84
C GLN A 28 1.32 -5.52 -5.17
N GLN A 29 0.58 -6.63 -5.15
CA GLN A 29 -0.14 -7.10 -6.33
C GLN A 29 -1.33 -6.16 -6.64
N ALA A 30 -1.48 -5.83 -7.92
CA ALA A 30 -2.56 -4.99 -8.43
C ALA A 30 -3.84 -5.82 -8.70
N GLY A 31 -4.97 -5.13 -8.82
CA GLY A 31 -6.27 -5.73 -9.09
C GLY A 31 -7.10 -5.94 -7.82
N TYR A 32 -8.12 -6.80 -7.90
CA TYR A 32 -9.05 -7.07 -6.80
C TYR A 32 -8.47 -8.06 -5.78
N THR A 33 -7.49 -7.60 -5.01
CA THR A 33 -6.73 -8.42 -4.07
C THR A 33 -7.18 -8.21 -2.62
N LYS A 34 -7.05 -9.25 -1.80
CA LYS A 34 -7.29 -9.19 -0.35
C LYS A 34 -6.13 -8.42 0.31
N TYR A 35 -6.42 -7.43 1.15
CA TYR A 35 -5.42 -6.58 1.82
C TYR A 35 -4.61 -5.64 0.91
N PRO A 36 -5.26 -4.77 0.11
CA PRO A 36 -4.56 -3.87 -0.81
C PRO A 36 -3.82 -2.73 -0.07
N CYS A 37 -4.23 -2.37 1.14
CA CYS A 37 -3.58 -1.31 1.92
C CYS A 37 -2.24 -1.78 2.53
N PHE A 38 -1.19 -0.96 2.41
CA PHE A 38 0.10 -1.21 3.07
C PHE A 38 0.16 -0.71 4.53
N LEU A 39 -0.79 0.12 4.97
CA LEU A 39 -0.86 0.60 6.37
C LEU A 39 -1.70 -0.30 7.28
N CYS A 40 -2.73 -0.93 6.73
CA CYS A 40 -3.68 -1.73 7.49
C CYS A 40 -4.10 -2.99 6.74
N LEU A 41 -4.68 -3.93 7.47
CA LEU A 41 -5.19 -5.21 6.98
C LEU A 41 -6.64 -5.08 6.52
N TRP A 42 -6.95 -4.04 5.74
CA TRP A 42 -8.28 -3.83 5.18
C TRP A 42 -8.66 -4.95 4.20
N ASP A 43 -9.75 -5.65 4.46
CA ASP A 43 -10.23 -6.71 3.58
C ASP A 43 -11.21 -6.14 2.54
N SER A 44 -10.69 -5.80 1.36
CA SER A 44 -11.47 -5.33 0.21
C SER A 44 -12.55 -6.31 -0.27
N ARG A 45 -12.48 -7.58 0.17
CA ARG A 45 -13.42 -8.64 -0.20
C ARG A 45 -14.52 -8.86 0.83
N SER A 46 -14.40 -8.27 2.03
CA SER A 46 -15.44 -8.35 3.06
C SER A 46 -16.52 -7.29 2.81
N ARG A 47 -17.46 -7.64 1.94
CA ARG A 47 -18.61 -6.78 1.56
C ARG A 47 -19.56 -6.51 2.74
N ASP A 48 -19.64 -7.48 3.63
CA ASP A 48 -20.42 -7.48 4.87
C ASP A 48 -19.91 -6.45 5.90
N LEU A 49 -18.59 -6.26 5.99
CA LEU A 49 -17.97 -5.34 6.95
C LEU A 49 -17.61 -3.98 6.33
N HIS A 50 -17.82 -3.80 5.02
CA HIS A 50 -17.32 -2.65 4.28
C HIS A 50 -17.79 -1.31 4.85
N TRP A 51 -19.04 -1.23 5.29
CA TRP A 51 -19.68 0.00 5.74
C TRP A 51 -19.80 0.11 7.27
N THR A 52 -19.55 -0.98 7.98
CA THR A 52 -19.71 -1.07 9.43
C THR A 52 -18.36 -1.03 10.16
N LYS A 53 -17.29 -1.49 9.50
CA LYS A 53 -15.95 -1.58 10.10
C LYS A 53 -15.05 -0.46 9.60
N THR A 54 -14.79 0.49 10.48
CA THR A 54 -13.85 1.60 10.27
C THR A 54 -12.43 1.25 10.69
N ASP A 55 -12.28 0.42 11.71
CA ASP A 55 -10.99 0.12 12.33
C ASP A 55 -10.46 -1.24 11.89
N TRP A 56 -9.44 -1.21 11.04
CA TRP A 56 -8.74 -2.39 10.55
C TRP A 56 -7.38 -2.51 11.21
N SER A 57 -6.99 -3.73 11.57
CA SER A 57 -5.73 -3.99 12.25
C SER A 57 -4.55 -3.41 11.45
N LEU A 58 -3.65 -2.72 12.14
CA LEU A 58 -2.47 -2.15 11.53
C LEU A 58 -1.59 -3.23 10.91
N ARG A 59 -0.94 -2.90 9.80
CA ARG A 59 0.02 -3.78 9.16
C ARG A 59 1.40 -3.52 9.78
N GLY A 60 1.94 -4.52 10.49
CA GLY A 60 3.26 -4.41 11.10
C GLY A 60 4.43 -4.48 10.11
N ALA A 61 4.38 -5.40 9.14
CA ALA A 61 5.46 -5.58 8.16
C ALA A 61 4.92 -5.98 6.77
N LEU A 62 5.65 -5.58 5.73
CA LEU A 62 5.44 -6.01 4.35
C LEU A 62 6.29 -7.24 4.06
N THR A 63 5.80 -8.40 4.48
CA THR A 63 6.48 -9.69 4.24
C THR A 63 6.18 -10.18 2.82
N PRO A 64 7.21 -10.46 1.98
CA PRO A 64 7.01 -11.05 0.66
C PRO A 64 6.12 -12.29 0.71
N SER A 65 5.32 -12.48 -0.33
CA SER A 65 4.36 -13.58 -0.50
C SER A 65 3.25 -13.66 0.57
N LYS A 66 3.11 -12.65 1.43
CA LYS A 66 2.02 -12.57 2.42
C LYS A 66 1.17 -11.33 2.18
N LYS A 67 -0.15 -11.47 2.36
CA LYS A 67 -1.11 -10.35 2.47
C LYS A 67 -0.92 -9.28 1.38
N ASN A 68 -0.93 -9.72 0.11
CA ASN A 68 -0.79 -8.90 -1.09
C ASN A 68 0.60 -8.32 -1.41
N VAL A 69 1.67 -8.79 -0.78
CA VAL A 69 3.04 -8.32 -1.08
C VAL A 69 3.73 -9.33 -1.98
N LEU A 70 4.21 -8.91 -3.15
CA LEU A 70 4.98 -9.75 -4.08
C LEU A 70 6.48 -9.63 -3.80
N ASN A 71 6.97 -8.40 -3.62
CA ASN A 71 8.36 -8.08 -3.32
C ASN A 71 8.42 -6.83 -2.43
N THR A 72 9.47 -6.65 -1.64
CA THR A 72 9.60 -5.50 -0.74
C THR A 72 10.69 -4.56 -1.26
N LEU A 73 10.32 -3.31 -1.54
CA LEU A 73 11.30 -2.24 -1.74
C LEU A 73 11.43 -1.46 -0.43
N GLU A 74 12.64 -1.40 0.11
CA GLU A 74 12.90 -1.05 1.51
C GLU A 74 12.68 0.43 1.88
N LYS A 75 12.46 1.34 0.92
CA LYS A 75 12.50 2.79 1.20
C LYS A 75 11.41 3.54 0.43
N VAL A 76 10.23 3.64 1.02
CA VAL A 76 9.16 4.55 0.57
C VAL A 76 8.76 5.41 1.76
N LEU A 77 8.79 6.73 1.61
CA LEU A 77 8.37 7.64 2.67
C LEU A 77 6.88 7.91 2.48
N LEU A 78 6.14 7.83 3.59
CA LEU A 78 4.70 8.04 3.54
C LEU A 78 4.39 9.53 3.45
N PRO A 79 3.34 9.94 2.72
CA PRO A 79 2.93 11.32 2.75
C PRO A 79 2.49 11.69 4.17
N PRO A 80 2.70 12.94 4.60
CA PRO A 80 2.46 13.35 5.97
C PRO A 80 0.99 13.15 6.39
N PRO A 81 0.70 12.67 7.60
CA PRO A 81 -0.62 12.19 8.04
C PRO A 81 -1.73 13.24 8.15
N LYS A 82 -1.55 14.45 7.61
CA LYS A 82 -2.51 15.58 7.75
C LYS A 82 -3.86 15.33 7.08
N TYR A 83 -3.99 14.26 6.29
CA TYR A 83 -5.25 13.82 5.71
C TYR A 83 -5.68 12.53 6.40
N LYS A 84 -6.91 12.50 6.93
CA LYS A 84 -7.54 11.30 7.47
C LYS A 84 -7.71 10.32 6.30
N ILE A 85 -6.74 9.44 6.08
CA ILE A 85 -6.78 8.46 4.98
C ILE A 85 -7.92 7.51 5.28
N ARG A 86 -9.07 7.70 4.64
CA ARG A 86 -10.09 6.67 4.64
C ARG A 86 -9.73 5.69 3.53
N ALA A 87 -9.51 4.43 3.89
CA ALA A 87 -8.99 3.41 2.97
C ALA A 87 -9.83 3.25 1.67
N TYR A 88 -11.09 3.70 1.67
CA TYR A 88 -11.96 3.66 0.49
C TYR A 88 -11.61 4.71 -0.59
N GLU A 89 -11.06 5.88 -0.25
CA GLU A 89 -10.72 6.93 -1.24
C GLU A 89 -9.48 6.58 -2.07
N ALA A 90 -8.79 5.51 -1.69
CA ALA A 90 -7.55 5.07 -2.32
C ALA A 90 -7.74 4.00 -3.39
N VAL A 91 -8.98 3.53 -3.61
CA VAL A 91 -9.27 2.33 -4.41
C VAL A 91 -10.20 2.59 -5.60
N TYR A 92 -10.75 3.80 -5.71
CA TYR A 92 -11.50 4.25 -6.91
C TYR A 92 -10.76 5.36 -7.63
#